data_AF-A0A5C3DUF6-F1
#
_entry.id   AF-A0A5C3DUF6-F1
#
_cell.length_a   1.000
_cell.length_b   1.000
_cell.length_c   1.000
_cell.angle_alpha   90.00
_cell.angle_beta   90.00
_cell.angle_gamma   90.00
#
_symmetry.space_group_name_H-M   'P 1'
#
loop_
_entity.id
_entity.type
_entity.pdbx_description
1 polymer ?
#
loop_
_entity_poly.entity_id
_entity_poly.type
_entity_poly.pdbx_seq_one_letter_code
_entity_poly.pdbx_strand_id
1 'polypeptide(L)' 'MSGRQGGKAKPLKAPKKQNKELDEDDLAFQRKQKEDEAAKKAAIAKMTGGKKK' A
#
# COMPACT_ATOMS: atom_id res chain seq x y z
N MET A 1 -34.54 -13.81 -28.55
CA MET A 1 -33.39 -12.90 -28.75
C MET A 1 -32.32 -13.23 -27.73
N SER A 2 -31.36 -14.07 -28.12
CA SER A 2 -30.26 -14.56 -27.28
C SER A 2 -29.26 -13.46 -26.92
N GLY A 3 -28.80 -13.46 -25.66
CA GLY A 3 -27.37 -13.38 -25.37
C GLY A 3 -26.68 -12.02 -25.44
N ARG A 4 -27.15 -11.00 -24.70
CA ARG A 4 -26.37 -9.75 -24.49
C ARG A 4 -26.32 -9.24 -23.05
N GLN A 5 -26.43 -10.13 -22.05
CA GLN A 5 -26.21 -9.76 -20.64
C GLN A 5 -24.89 -10.31 -20.06
N GLY A 6 -24.06 -11.00 -20.86
CA GLY A 6 -22.87 -11.70 -20.38
C GLY A 6 -21.51 -11.08 -20.76
N GLY A 7 -21.49 -9.97 -21.51
CA GLY A 7 -20.24 -9.27 -21.79
C GLY A 7 -19.97 -8.32 -20.64
N LYS A 8 -18.93 -8.58 -19.82
CA LYS A 8 -18.37 -7.65 -18.82
C LYS A 8 -18.63 -6.23 -19.30
N ALA A 9 -19.65 -5.57 -18.76
CA ALA A 9 -19.89 -4.18 -19.06
C ALA A 9 -18.55 -3.52 -18.72
N LYS A 10 -17.86 -2.95 -19.75
CA LYS A 10 -16.65 -2.12 -19.57
C LYS A 10 -16.84 -1.42 -18.24
N PRO A 11 -15.97 -1.55 -17.23
CA PRO A 11 -16.30 -1.14 -15.86
C PRO A 11 -16.87 0.29 -15.89
N LEU A 12 -18.20 0.41 -15.97
CA LEU A 12 -18.89 1.66 -16.34
C LEU A 12 -18.80 2.64 -15.16
N LYS A 13 -18.22 2.16 -14.06
CA LYS A 13 -18.05 2.81 -12.80
C LYS A 13 -16.96 2.07 -12.02
N ALA A 14 -15.74 1.96 -12.59
CA ALA A 14 -14.59 1.78 -11.71
C ALA A 14 -14.70 2.89 -10.64
N PRO A 15 -14.62 2.56 -9.34
CA PRO A 15 -14.75 3.56 -8.30
C PRO A 15 -13.77 4.68 -8.64
N LYS A 16 -14.29 5.89 -8.87
CA LYS A 16 -13.44 7.07 -9.07
C LYS A 16 -12.50 7.05 -7.88
N LYS A 17 -11.18 7.00 -8.14
CA LYS A 17 -10.16 7.02 -7.10
C LYS A 17 -10.51 8.21 -6.21
N GLN A 18 -11.05 7.94 -5.03
CA GLN A 18 -11.29 9.00 -4.08
C GLN A 18 -9.92 9.48 -3.68
N ASN A 19 -9.65 10.76 -3.92
CA ASN A 19 -8.49 11.41 -3.33
C ASN A 19 -8.70 11.29 -1.83
N LYS A 20 -7.96 10.37 -1.22
CA LYS A 20 -7.92 10.26 0.22
C LYS A 20 -7.15 11.50 0.67
N GLU A 21 -7.88 12.50 1.15
CA GLU A 21 -7.30 13.64 1.84
C GLU A 21 -6.64 13.05 3.09
N LEU A 22 -5.31 12.99 3.06
CA LEU A 22 -4.53 12.54 4.21
C LEU A 22 -4.43 13.74 5.13
N ASP A 23 -5.17 13.69 6.22
CA ASP A 23 -5.12 14.69 7.28
C ASP A 23 -3.74 14.69 7.96
N GLU A 24 -3.45 15.72 8.75
CA GLU A 24 -2.15 15.89 9.42
C GLU A 24 -1.77 14.67 10.29
N ASP A 25 -2.76 14.02 10.89
CA ASP A 25 -2.61 12.79 11.68
C ASP A 25 -2.18 11.58 10.82
N ASP A 26 -2.73 11.46 9.61
CA ASP A 26 -2.37 10.38 8.67
C ASP A 26 -0.92 10.55 8.17
N LEU A 27 -0.48 11.79 7.95
CA LEU A 27 0.90 12.10 7.61
C LEU A 27 1.85 11.81 8.78
N ALA A 28 1.46 12.14 10.01
CA ALA A 28 2.23 11.81 11.21
C ALA A 28 2.38 10.29 11.38
N PHE A 29 1.31 9.53 11.18
CA PHE A 29 1.35 8.06 11.24
C PHE A 29 2.20 7.44 10.14
N GLN A 30 2.13 7.95 8.89
CA GLN A 30 3.00 7.50 7.81
C GLN A 30 4.48 7.78 8.08
N ARG A 31 4.81 8.96 8.64
CA ARG A 31 6.19 9.27 9.03
C ARG A 31 6.69 8.29 10.09
N LYS A 32 5.90 8.06 11.14
CA LYS A 32 6.21 7.10 12.21
C LYS A 32 6.39 5.67 11.66
N GLN A 33 5.51 5.21 10.78
CA GLN A 33 5.65 3.88 10.15
C GLN A 33 6.94 3.76 9.34
N LYS A 34 7.30 4.78 8.56
CA LYS A 34 8.53 4.76 7.75
C LYS A 34 9.77 4.71 8.64
N GLU A 35 9.78 5.44 9.75
CA GLU A 35 10.86 5.41 10.74
C GLU A 35 10.97 4.03 11.41
N ASP A 36 9.85 3.47 11.84
CA ASP A 36 9.80 2.13 12.44
C ASP A 36 10.27 1.05 11.47
N GLU A 37 9.86 1.13 10.20
CA GLU A 37 10.27 0.18 9.17
C GLU A 37 11.76 0.33 8.83
N ALA A 38 12.28 1.55 8.76
CA ALA A 38 13.70 1.81 8.55
C ALA A 38 14.55 1.27 9.72
N ALA A 39 14.11 1.49 10.96
CA ALA A 39 14.78 0.95 12.14
C ALA A 39 14.78 -0.58 12.16
N LYS A 40 13.65 -1.22 11.82
CA LYS A 40 13.55 -2.68 11.69
C LYS A 40 14.45 -3.22 10.59
N LYS A 41 14.47 -2.60 9.40
CA LYS A 41 15.35 -3.00 8.30
C LYS A 41 16.83 -2.86 8.67
N ALA A 42 17.21 -1.79 9.35
CA ALA A 42 18.58 -1.61 9.83
C ALA A 42 18.96 -2.65 10.88
N ALA A 43 18.06 -2.98 11.81
CA ALA A 43 18.28 -4.04 12.81
C ALA A 43 18.43 -5.41 12.14
N ILE A 44 17.56 -5.74 11.18
CA ILE A 44 17.64 -6.98 10.40
C ILE A 44 18.93 -7.02 9.58
N ALA A 45 19.33 -5.93 8.93
CA ALA A 45 20.58 -5.86 8.17
C ALA A 45 21.81 -6.07 9.06
N LYS A 46 21.83 -5.47 10.27
CA LYS A 46 22.88 -5.70 11.27
C LYS A 46 22.91 -7.16 11.73
N MET A 47 21.76 -7.76 12.04
CA MET A 47 21.66 -9.14 12.49
C MET A 47 22.03 -10.14 11.38
N THR A 48 21.61 -9.89 10.15
CA THR A 48 21.87 -10.78 9.01
C THR A 48 23.28 -10.63 8.45
N GLY A 49 23.89 -9.44 8.53
CA GLY A 49 25.28 -9.20 8.16
C GLY A 49 26.28 -9.81 9.13
N GLY A 50 25.95 -9.88 10.43
CA GLY A 50 26.79 -10.52 11.44
C GLY A 50 26.72 -12.06 11.45
N LYS A 51 25.64 -12.65 10.93
CA LYS A 51 25.41 -14.11 10.96
C LYS A 51 26.01 -14.88 9.77
N LYS A 52 26.68 -14.18 8.84
CA LYS A 52 27.35 -14.77 7.67
C LYS A 52 28.88 -14.80 7.77
N LYS A 53 29.44 -14.62 8.97
CA LYS A 53 30.89 -14.71 9.19
C LYS A 53 31.22 -15.86 10.14
#